data_AF-A0A0W1QPZ6-F1
#
_entry.id   AF-A0A0W1QPZ6-F1
#
_cell.length_a   1.000
_cell.length_b   1.000
_cell.length_c   1.000
_cell.angle_alpha   90.00
_cell.angle_beta   90.00
_cell.angle_gamma   90.00
#
_symmetry.space_group_name_H-M   'P 1'
#
loop_
_entity.id
_entity.type
_entity.pdbx_description
1 polymer ?
#
loop_
_entity_poly.entity_id
_entity_poly.type
_entity_poly.pdbx_seq_one_letter_code
_entity_poly.pdbx_strand_id
1 'polypeptide(L)'
;MITQLVDAMVSLTALMEEESERLSRTPYIPELGEIANAKLRLAGKIEAEIARMKREHPEDWLETLALEDRTCLAEASQALRDASLVNSRILSRQIELSADMMAAIAAEAQRLTGSRSTTYGACGGIAGLDAPAPISINARL
;
A
#
# COMPACT_ATOMS: atom_id res chain seq x y z
N MET A 1 1.30 0.68 32.07
CA MET A 1 0.69 1.88 31.43
C MET A 1 0.67 1.77 29.90
N ILE A 2 1.56 0.95 29.31
CA ILE A 2 1.73 0.87 27.85
C ILE A 2 0.83 -0.15 27.15
N THR A 3 0.07 -0.93 27.92
CA THR A 3 -0.71 -2.08 27.44
C THR A 3 -1.60 -1.69 26.26
N GLN A 4 -2.28 -0.53 26.31
CA GLN A 4 -3.15 -0.08 25.21
C GLN A 4 -2.38 0.21 23.91
N LEU A 5 -1.15 0.73 24.01
CA LEU A 5 -0.28 0.99 22.86
C LEU A 5 0.20 -0.34 22.28
N VAL A 6 0.74 -1.22 23.13
CA VAL A 6 1.22 -2.54 22.71
C VAL A 6 0.09 -3.37 22.09
N ASP A 7 -1.09 -3.41 22.71
CA ASP A 7 -2.26 -4.12 22.19
C ASP A 7 -2.68 -3.59 20.81
N ALA A 8 -2.65 -2.27 20.62
CA ALA A 8 -2.97 -1.67 19.33
C ALA A 8 -1.92 -2.04 18.26
N MET A 9 -0.63 -2.07 18.63
CA MET A 9 0.46 -2.47 17.74
C MET A 9 0.40 -3.95 17.38
N VAL A 10 0.12 -4.83 18.34
CA VAL A 10 -0.08 -6.27 18.12
C VAL A 10 -1.30 -6.51 17.23
N SER A 11 -2.41 -5.81 17.49
CA SER A 11 -3.62 -5.91 16.67
C SER A 11 -3.37 -5.44 15.24
N LEU A 12 -2.62 -4.35 15.07
CA LEU A 12 -2.25 -3.86 13.73
C LEU A 12 -1.33 -4.85 13.02
N THR A 13 -0.37 -5.43 13.74
CA THR A 13 0.54 -6.47 13.20
C THR A 13 -0.24 -7.67 12.68
N ALA A 14 -1.17 -8.22 13.48
CA ALA A 14 -2.00 -9.33 13.07
C ALA A 14 -2.83 -9.00 11.81
N LEU A 15 -3.37 -7.79 11.72
CA LEU A 15 -4.11 -7.33 10.55
C LEU A 15 -3.22 -7.14 9.30
N MET A 16 -1.97 -6.71 9.49
CA MET A 16 -0.97 -6.61 8.41
C MET A 16 -0.58 -8.01 7.89
N GLU A 17 -0.41 -8.98 8.77
CA GLU A 17 -0.10 -10.37 8.43
C GLU A 17 -1.26 -11.04 7.69
N GLU A 18 -2.49 -10.89 8.20
CA GLU A 18 -3.70 -11.39 7.55
C GLU A 18 -3.88 -10.81 6.14
N GLU A 19 -3.71 -9.49 5.99
CA GLU A 19 -3.81 -8.88 4.67
C GLU A 19 -2.70 -9.39 3.73
N SER A 20 -1.46 -9.54 4.22
CA SER A 20 -0.35 -10.09 3.44
C SER A 20 -0.64 -11.51 2.96
N GLU A 21 -1.18 -12.36 3.84
CA GLU A 21 -1.61 -13.71 3.48
C GLU A 21 -2.69 -13.69 2.40
N ARG A 22 -3.72 -12.85 2.55
CA ARG A 22 -4.80 -12.74 1.58
C ARG A 22 -4.30 -12.23 0.21
N LEU A 23 -3.49 -11.18 0.21
CA LEU A 23 -2.91 -10.59 -1.01
C LEU A 23 -1.96 -11.57 -1.72
N SER A 24 -1.28 -12.44 -0.98
CA SER A 24 -0.43 -13.48 -1.59
C SER A 24 -1.22 -14.54 -2.36
N ARG A 25 -2.50 -14.74 -2.02
CA ARG A 25 -3.35 -15.78 -2.61
C ARG A 25 -4.24 -15.25 -3.72
N THR A 26 -4.77 -14.03 -3.56
CA THR A 26 -5.76 -13.48 -4.49
C THR A 26 -5.46 -12.00 -4.78
N PRO A 27 -5.40 -11.59 -6.07
CA PRO A 27 -5.16 -10.19 -6.44
C PRO A 27 -6.29 -9.24 -6.07
N TYR A 28 -7.52 -9.73 -5.94
CA TYR A 28 -8.71 -8.95 -5.64
C TYR A 28 -9.39 -9.42 -4.37
N ILE A 29 -9.58 -8.51 -3.41
CA ILE A 29 -10.24 -8.75 -2.13
C ILE A 29 -11.34 -7.69 -1.98
N PRO A 30 -12.63 -8.05 -2.06
CA PRO A 30 -13.74 -7.11 -1.94
C PRO A 30 -13.71 -6.30 -0.62
N GLU A 31 -13.30 -6.95 0.47
CA GLU A 31 -13.27 -6.36 1.82
C GLU A 31 -12.00 -5.53 2.10
N LEU A 32 -11.13 -5.30 1.11
CA LEU A 32 -9.86 -4.59 1.30
C LEU A 32 -10.07 -3.17 1.87
N GLY A 33 -11.16 -2.50 1.47
CA GLY A 33 -11.53 -1.20 2.02
C GLY A 33 -11.84 -1.23 3.52
N GLU A 34 -12.45 -2.31 4.02
CA GLU A 34 -12.73 -2.48 5.44
C GLU A 34 -11.44 -2.74 6.23
N ILE A 35 -10.54 -3.57 5.68
CA ILE A 35 -9.21 -3.84 6.25
C ILE A 35 -8.41 -2.54 6.34
N ALA A 36 -8.36 -1.76 5.26
CA ALA A 36 -7.66 -0.47 5.25
C ALA A 36 -8.22 0.50 6.31
N ASN A 37 -9.54 0.59 6.44
CA ASN A 37 -10.18 1.42 7.45
C ASN A 37 -9.86 0.96 8.89
N ALA A 38 -9.82 -0.35 9.12
CA ALA A 38 -9.43 -0.91 10.42
C ALA A 38 -7.96 -0.57 10.78
N LYS A 39 -7.05 -0.67 9.80
CA LYS A 39 -5.65 -0.25 9.97
C LYS A 39 -5.52 1.23 10.31
N LEU A 40 -6.25 2.10 9.60
CA LEU A 40 -6.26 3.54 9.87
C LEU A 40 -6.74 3.85 11.29
N ARG A 41 -7.78 3.16 11.77
CA ARG A 41 -8.25 3.34 13.16
C ARG A 41 -7.20 2.90 14.19
N LEU A 42 -6.52 1.77 13.96
CA LEU A 42 -5.47 1.29 14.86
C LEU A 42 -4.23 2.20 14.84
N ALA A 43 -3.82 2.68 13.66
CA ALA A 43 -2.75 3.66 13.53
C ALA A 43 -3.07 4.96 14.27
N GLY A 44 -4.28 5.50 14.09
CA GLY A 44 -4.73 6.68 14.82
C GLY A 44 -4.77 6.46 16.34
N LYS A 45 -5.13 5.25 16.80
CA LYS A 45 -5.06 4.89 18.22
C LYS A 45 -3.61 4.88 18.72
N ILE A 46 -2.69 4.25 17.99
CA ILE A 46 -1.25 4.23 18.33
C ILE A 46 -0.71 5.66 18.45
N GLU A 47 -1.00 6.52 17.47
CA GLU A 47 -0.56 7.92 17.47
C GLU A 47 -1.13 8.70 18.67
N ALA A 48 -2.41 8.52 18.98
CA ALA A 48 -3.05 9.18 20.12
C ALA A 48 -2.44 8.74 21.46
N GLU A 49 -2.14 7.46 21.61
CA GLU A 49 -1.49 6.91 22.82
C GLU A 49 -0.08 7.45 22.98
N ILE A 50 0.73 7.47 21.91
CA ILE A 50 2.08 8.06 21.92
C ILE A 50 2.01 9.56 22.26
N ALA A 51 1.07 10.30 21.66
CA ALA A 51 0.87 11.72 21.93
C ALA A 51 0.38 11.98 23.35
N ARG A 52 -0.39 11.07 23.96
CA ARG A 52 -0.76 11.14 25.37
C ARG A 52 0.46 10.95 26.26
N MET A 53 1.24 9.91 26.02
CA MET A 53 2.45 9.60 26.82
C MET A 53 3.48 10.72 26.78
N LYS A 54 3.73 11.30 25.60
CA LYS A 54 4.62 12.47 25.44
C LYS A 54 4.14 13.72 26.20
N ARG A 55 2.83 13.87 26.42
CA ARG A 55 2.27 14.97 27.21
C ARG A 55 2.35 14.70 28.71
N GLU A 56 2.13 13.47 29.13
CA GLU A 56 2.18 13.03 30.53
C GLU A 56 3.61 13.02 31.07
N HIS A 57 4.59 12.69 30.22
CA HIS A 57 6.00 12.66 30.55
C HIS A 57 6.81 13.42 29.47
N PRO A 58 7.01 14.74 29.64
CA PRO A 58 7.76 15.57 28.68
C PRO A 58 9.25 15.23 28.65
N GLU A 59 9.81 14.86 29.81
CA GLU A 59 11.13 14.23 29.95
C GLU A 59 11.00 12.81 29.40
N ASP A 60 11.89 12.42 28.48
CA ASP A 60 11.85 11.19 27.66
C ASP A 60 11.01 10.03 28.25
N TRP A 61 9.73 9.98 27.86
CA TRP A 61 8.74 9.04 28.41
C TRP A 61 9.13 7.57 28.25
N LEU A 62 10.05 7.26 27.32
CA LEU A 62 10.60 5.92 27.17
C LEU A 62 11.52 5.54 28.33
N GLU A 63 12.28 6.49 28.87
CA GLU A 63 13.21 6.25 29.99
C GLU A 63 12.48 6.05 31.32
N THR A 64 11.28 6.63 31.45
CA THR A 64 10.44 6.49 32.65
C THR A 64 9.75 5.12 32.75
N LEU A 65 9.77 4.33 31.67
CA LEU A 65 9.18 2.98 31.65
C LEU A 65 10.03 1.94 32.37
N ALA A 66 9.34 0.98 32.99
CA ALA A 66 9.95 -0.24 33.47
C ALA A 66 10.67 -0.99 32.33
N LEU A 67 11.68 -1.79 32.66
CA LEU A 67 12.46 -2.51 31.66
C LEU A 67 11.59 -3.52 30.88
N GLU A 68 10.65 -4.16 31.58
CA GLU A 68 9.69 -5.09 31.01
C GLU A 68 8.79 -4.40 29.98
N ASP A 69 8.21 -3.25 30.34
CA ASP A 69 7.36 -2.46 29.44
C ASP A 69 8.14 -1.99 28.20
N ARG A 70 9.39 -1.56 28.36
CA ARG A 70 10.27 -1.19 27.22
C ARG A 70 10.53 -2.37 26.30
N THR A 71 10.77 -3.54 26.86
CA THR A 71 11.02 -4.77 26.09
C THR A 71 9.80 -5.14 25.28
N CYS A 72 8.60 -5.17 25.89
CA CYS A 72 7.36 -5.44 25.17
C CYS A 72 7.07 -4.42 24.07
N LEU A 73 7.35 -3.13 24.31
CA LEU A 73 7.21 -2.10 23.28
C LEU A 73 8.16 -2.32 22.10
N ALA A 74 9.42 -2.66 22.40
CA ALA A 74 10.43 -2.91 21.37
C ALA A 74 10.06 -4.13 20.52
N GLU A 75 9.61 -5.22 21.14
CA GLU A 75 9.14 -6.42 20.46
C GLU A 75 7.93 -6.14 19.58
N ALA A 76 6.92 -5.44 20.10
CA ALA A 76 5.73 -5.06 19.32
C ALA A 76 6.08 -4.13 18.15
N SER A 77 7.01 -3.18 18.36
CA SER A 77 7.51 -2.28 17.31
C SER A 77 8.24 -3.04 16.20
N GLN A 78 9.07 -4.01 16.59
CA GLN A 78 9.80 -4.84 15.65
C GLN A 78 8.83 -5.71 14.82
N ALA A 79 7.90 -6.39 15.47
CA ALA A 79 6.92 -7.23 14.79
C ALA A 79 6.08 -6.42 13.79
N LEU A 80 5.57 -5.24 14.20
CA LEU A 80 4.78 -4.37 13.33
C LEU A 80 5.58 -3.90 12.11
N ARG A 81 6.84 -3.51 12.31
CA ARG A 81 7.72 -3.07 11.21
C ARG A 81 7.96 -4.21 10.23
N ASP A 82 8.26 -5.40 10.73
CA ASP A 82 8.60 -6.55 9.89
C ASP A 82 7.37 -7.00 9.07
N ALA A 83 6.18 -7.05 9.69
CA ALA A 83 4.92 -7.30 8.99
C ALA A 83 4.61 -6.22 7.93
N SER A 84 4.87 -4.96 8.25
CA SER A 84 4.67 -3.83 7.31
C SER A 84 5.58 -3.92 6.08
N LEU A 85 6.84 -4.35 6.28
CA LEU A 85 7.78 -4.55 5.17
C LEU A 85 7.34 -5.68 4.23
N VAL A 86 6.86 -6.79 4.78
CA VAL A 86 6.33 -7.90 3.98
C VAL A 86 5.15 -7.42 3.13
N ASN A 87 4.19 -6.75 3.75
CA ASN A 87 3.01 -6.25 3.08
C ASN A 87 3.34 -5.26 1.95
N SER A 88 4.23 -4.31 2.23
CA SER A 88 4.70 -3.35 1.23
C SER A 88 5.34 -4.03 0.03
N ARG A 89 6.16 -5.07 0.23
CA ARG A 89 6.77 -5.82 -0.88
C ARG A 89 5.72 -6.53 -1.74
N ILE A 90 4.69 -7.13 -1.14
CA ILE A 90 3.60 -7.79 -1.86
C ILE A 90 2.86 -6.78 -2.73
N LEU A 91 2.48 -5.63 -2.16
CA LEU A 91 1.78 -4.58 -2.89
C LEU A 91 2.62 -4.01 -4.03
N SER A 92 3.91 -3.71 -3.79
CA SER A 92 4.83 -3.26 -4.84
C SER A 92 4.88 -4.27 -5.99
N ARG A 93 5.00 -5.56 -5.68
CA ARG A 93 5.04 -6.61 -6.70
C ARG A 93 3.75 -6.71 -7.51
N GLN A 94 2.59 -6.55 -6.87
CA GLN A 94 1.29 -6.57 -7.55
C GLN A 94 1.11 -5.35 -8.47
N ILE A 95 1.58 -4.17 -8.05
CA ILE A 95 1.55 -2.95 -8.86
C ILE A 95 2.43 -3.12 -10.09
N GLU A 96 3.66 -3.61 -9.94
CA GLU A 96 4.56 -3.92 -11.05
C GLU A 96 3.91 -4.89 -12.05
N LEU A 97 3.37 -6.01 -11.56
CA LEU A 97 2.72 -7.00 -12.42
C LEU A 97 1.52 -6.41 -13.17
N SER A 98 0.70 -5.60 -12.48
CA SER A 98 -0.45 -4.94 -13.11
C SER A 98 -0.02 -3.95 -14.19
N ALA A 99 1.08 -3.23 -13.97
CA ALA A 99 1.66 -2.33 -14.97
C ALA A 99 2.17 -3.10 -16.20
N ASP A 100 2.89 -4.20 -15.99
CA ASP A 100 3.38 -5.08 -17.06
C ASP A 100 2.21 -5.66 -17.89
N MET A 101 1.14 -6.10 -17.21
CA MET A 101 -0.07 -6.60 -17.86
C MET A 101 -0.75 -5.53 -18.71
N MET A 102 -0.92 -4.30 -18.18
CA MET A 102 -1.49 -3.20 -18.93
C MET A 102 -0.63 -2.83 -20.15
N ALA A 103 0.70 -2.86 -20.03
CA ALA A 103 1.61 -2.63 -21.14
C ALA A 103 1.47 -3.71 -22.23
N ALA A 104 1.39 -4.98 -21.84
CA ALA A 104 1.16 -6.09 -22.77
C ALA A 104 -0.20 -5.99 -23.48
N ILE A 105 -1.27 -5.65 -22.74
CA ILE A 105 -2.61 -5.42 -23.30
C ILE A 105 -2.58 -4.25 -24.28
N ALA A 106 -1.91 -3.15 -23.94
CA ALA A 106 -1.79 -1.99 -24.82
C ALA A 106 -1.03 -2.33 -26.12
N ALA A 107 0.07 -3.08 -26.02
CA ALA A 107 0.84 -3.55 -27.18
C ALA A 107 0.00 -4.47 -28.08
N GLU A 108 -0.78 -5.38 -27.48
CA GLU A 108 -1.67 -6.28 -28.22
C GLU A 108 -2.84 -5.52 -28.86
N ALA A 109 -3.41 -4.53 -28.17
CA ALA A 109 -4.42 -3.65 -28.73
C ALA A 109 -3.86 -2.85 -29.91
N GLN A 110 -2.63 -2.34 -29.81
CA GLN A 110 -1.95 -1.66 -30.92
C GLN A 110 -1.70 -2.60 -32.11
N ARG A 111 -1.30 -3.85 -31.83
CA ARG A 111 -1.11 -4.89 -32.85
C ARG A 111 -2.41 -5.25 -33.57
N LEU A 112 -3.51 -5.42 -32.82
CA LEU A 112 -4.82 -5.81 -33.36
C LEU A 112 -5.51 -4.68 -34.11
N THR A 113 -5.43 -3.44 -33.60
CA THR A 113 -6.03 -2.27 -34.25
C THR A 113 -5.18 -1.71 -35.39
N GLY A 114 -3.96 -2.22 -35.58
CA GLY A 114 -3.04 -1.83 -36.65
C GLY A 114 -2.66 -0.35 -36.65
N SER A 115 -2.97 0.39 -35.59
CA SER A 115 -2.94 1.86 -35.61
C SER A 115 -1.54 2.37 -35.30
N ARG A 116 -0.75 2.57 -36.35
CA ARG A 116 0.30 3.60 -36.37
C ARG A 116 -0.40 4.96 -36.34
N SER A 117 -0.32 5.68 -35.23
CA SER A 117 -0.76 7.08 -35.20
C SER A 117 0.12 7.89 -36.15
N THR A 118 -0.52 8.52 -37.13
CA THR A 118 0.13 9.45 -38.06
C THR A 118 -0.53 10.80 -37.88
N THR A 119 0.10 11.70 -37.13
CA THR A 119 -0.44 13.04 -36.91
C THR A 119 0.08 13.97 -38.01
N TYR A 120 -0.81 14.63 -38.74
CA TYR A 120 -0.44 15.68 -39.68
C TYR A 120 0.04 16.91 -38.90
N GLY A 121 1.33 17.23 -39.02
CA GLY A 121 1.85 18.50 -38.54
C GLY A 121 1.35 19.65 -39.41
N ALA A 122 1.09 20.82 -38.80
CA ALA A 122 0.54 22.02 -39.46
C ALA A 122 1.40 22.58 -40.63
N CYS A 123 2.56 21.99 -40.92
CA CYS A 123 3.44 22.32 -42.05
C CYS A 123 3.68 21.15 -43.03
N GLY A 124 2.84 20.10 -43.02
CA GLY A 124 2.86 19.04 -44.03
C GLY A 124 3.94 17.95 -43.85
N GLY A 125 4.62 17.92 -42.70
CA GLY A 125 5.55 16.84 -42.36
C GLY A 125 4.83 15.64 -41.74
N ILE A 126 5.06 14.44 -42.29
CA ILE A 126 4.69 13.17 -41.67
C ILE A 126 5.86 12.72 -40.80
N ALA A 127 5.72 12.87 -39.47
CA ALA A 127 6.62 12.26 -38.51
C ALA A 127 5.88 11.14 -37.79
N GLY A 128 6.37 9.91 -37.91
CA GLY A 128 5.86 8.78 -37.15
C GLY A 128 6.21 8.97 -35.68
N LEU A 129 5.20 9.16 -34.83
CA LEU A 129 5.35 9.16 -33.38
C LEU A 129 4.89 7.80 -32.87
N ASP A 130 5.82 7.06 -32.26
CA ASP A 130 5.56 5.81 -31.54
C ASP A 130 4.99 6.16 -30.16
N ALA A 131 3.79 6.75 -30.15
CA ALA A 131 3.05 7.05 -28.93
C ALA A 131 1.93 6.01 -28.77
N PRO A 132 1.75 5.45 -27.56
CA PRO A 132 0.66 4.51 -27.31
C PRO A 132 -0.68 5.20 -27.58
N ALA A 133 -1.55 4.52 -28.33
CA ALA A 133 -2.88 5.03 -28.63
C ALA A 133 -3.72 5.13 -27.34
N PRO A 134 -4.45 6.24 -27.12
CA PRO A 134 -5.35 6.33 -25.98
C PRO A 134 -6.45 5.27 -26.09
N ILE A 135 -6.52 4.39 -25.09
CA ILE A 135 -7.52 3.33 -25.02
C ILE A 135 -8.89 3.98 -24.78
N SER A 136 -9.77 3.96 -25.78
CA SER A 136 -11.18 4.30 -25.61
C SER A 136 -12.00 3.02 -25.45
N ILE A 137 -12.46 2.75 -24.23
CA ILE A 137 -13.39 1.64 -23.95
C ILE A 137 -14.82 2.16 -24.11
N ASN A 138 -15.45 1.88 -25.26
CA ASN A 138 -16.89 2.04 -25.43
C ASN A 138 -17.60 0.77 -24.94
N ALA A 139 -17.83 0.66 -23.64
CA ALA A 139 -18.71 -0.36 -23.09
C ALA A 139 -20.17 0.11 -23.20
N ARG A 140 -20.96 -0.51 -24.08
CA ARG A 140 -22.42 -0.57 -23.94
C ARG A 140 -22.77 -1.97 -23.44
N LEU A 141 -23.42 -2.04 -22.28
CA LEU A 141 -24.02 -3.24 -21.68
C LEU A 141 -25.12 -3.81 -22.58
#